data_AF-A0A969WN74-F1
#
_entry.id   AF-A0A969WN74-F1
#
_cell.length_a   1.000
_cell.length_b   1.000
_cell.length_c   1.000
_cell.angle_alpha   90.00
_cell.angle_beta   90.00
_cell.angle_gamma   90.00
#
_symmetry.space_group_name_H-M   'P 1'
#
loop_
_entity.id
_entity.type
_entity.pdbx_description
1 polymer ?
#
loop_
_entity_poly.entity_id
_entity_poly.type
_entity_poly.pdbx_seq_one_letter_code
_entity_poly.pdbx_strand_id
1 'polypeptide(L)' 'AEKERKEDLQKEIDKLSETRSELLKDYGKNTKIVSQLFDLALLSNNMLKGEALNQFVSRSLDLLK' A
#
# COMPACT_ATOMS: atom_id res chain seq x y z
N ALA A 1 -37.38 -0.72 -10.49
CA ALA A 1 -37.09 -2.16 -10.36
C ALA A 1 -35.70 -2.53 -10.91
N GLU A 2 -35.49 -2.82 -12.21
CA GLU A 2 -34.16 -3.25 -12.69
C GLU A 2 -33.07 -2.17 -12.59
N LYS A 3 -33.40 -0.93 -12.96
CA LYS A 3 -32.45 0.20 -12.90
C LYS A 3 -31.99 0.48 -11.46
N GLU A 4 -32.94 0.48 -10.53
CA GLU A 4 -32.71 0.67 -9.09
C GLU A 4 -31.85 -0.45 -8.51
N ARG A 5 -32.15 -1.71 -8.86
CA ARG A 5 -31.33 -2.86 -8.47
C ARG A 5 -29.89 -2.78 -9.01
N LYS A 6 -29.71 -2.27 -10.23
CA LYS A 6 -28.38 -2.05 -10.82
C LYS A 6 -27.61 -0.94 -10.10
N GLU A 7 -28.28 0.15 -9.74
CA GLU A 7 -27.69 1.25 -8.97
C GLU A 7 -27.27 0.80 -7.57
N ASP A 8 -28.08 -0.03 -6.90
CA ASP A 8 -27.76 -0.55 -5.57
C ASP A 8 -26.57 -1.54 -5.61
N LEU A 9 -26.53 -2.43 -6.60
CA LEU A 9 -25.38 -3.31 -6.81
C LEU A 9 -24.09 -2.53 -7.10
N GLN A 10 -24.17 -1.43 -7.87
CA GLN A 10 -22.99 -0.60 -8.12
C GLN A 10 -22.48 0.07 -6.84
N LYS A 11 -23.38 0.61 -6.00
CA LYS A 11 -23.00 1.19 -4.70
C LYS A 11 -22.35 0.15 -3.79
N GLU A 12 -22.85 -1.09 -3.79
CA GLU A 12 -22.26 -2.17 -3.02
C GLU A 12 -20.85 -2.53 -3.52
N ILE A 13 -20.65 -2.59 -4.84
CA ILE A 13 -19.33 -2.79 -5.45
C ILE A 13 -18.37 -1.66 -5.04
N ASP A 14 -18.81 -0.41 -5.12
CA ASP A 14 -17.97 0.75 -4.78
C ASP A 14 -17.57 0.71 -3.30
N LYS A 15 -18.52 0.40 -2.41
CA LYS A 15 -18.27 0.26 -0.97
C LYS A 15 -17.29 -0.88 -0.67
N LEU A 16 -17.44 -2.03 -1.31
CA LEU A 16 -16.53 -3.16 -1.14
C LEU A 16 -15.12 -2.84 -1.67
N SER A 17 -15.04 -2.10 -2.78
CA SER A 17 -13.77 -1.65 -3.35
C SER A 17 -13.03 -0.69 -2.40
N GLU A 18 -13.75 0.26 -1.82
CA GLU A 18 -13.21 1.20 -0.83
C GLU A 18 -12.72 0.45 0.42
N THR A 19 -13.56 -0.43 0.97
CA THR A 19 -13.21 -1.28 2.13
C THR A 19 -11.93 -2.09 1.87
N ARG A 20 -11.81 -2.68 0.68
CA ARG A 20 -10.62 -3.44 0.28
C ARG A 20 -9.38 -2.54 0.20
N SER A 21 -9.51 -1.34 -0.37
CA SER A 21 -8.43 -0.37 -0.49
C SER A 21 -7.90 0.05 0.88
N GLU A 22 -8.80 0.34 1.82
CA GLU A 22 -8.44 0.70 3.20
C GLU A 22 -7.70 -0.44 3.90
N LEU A 23 -8.21 -1.68 3.79
CA LEU A 23 -7.58 -2.85 4.38
C LEU A 23 -6.16 -3.08 3.85
N LEU A 24 -5.96 -2.93 2.54
CA LEU A 24 -4.64 -3.04 1.92
C LEU A 24 -3.70 -1.91 2.35
N LYS A 25 -4.22 -0.69 2.48
CA LYS A 25 -3.45 0.47 2.94
C LYS A 25 -2.95 0.27 4.37
N ASP A 26 -3.82 -0.20 5.25
CA ASP A 26 -3.46 -0.44 6.65
C ASP A 26 -2.52 -1.64 6.80
N TYR A 27 -2.72 -2.69 6.02
CA TYR A 27 -1.76 -3.79 5.94
C TYR A 27 -0.37 -3.29 5.49
N GLY A 28 -0.31 -2.45 4.45
CA GLY A 28 0.93 -1.87 3.94
C GLY A 28 1.66 -0.98 4.96
N LYS A 29 0.92 -0.16 5.72
CA LYS A 29 1.51 0.69 6.79
C LYS A 29 2.12 -0.14 7.92
N ASN A 30 1.47 -1.24 8.28
CA ASN A 30 1.88 -2.06 9.43
C ASN A 30 2.97 -3.07 9.06
N THR A 31 3.24 -3.29 7.78
CA THR A 31 4.18 -4.31 7.31
C THR A 31 5.48 -3.68 6.82
N LYS A 32 6.48 -3.60 7.70
CA LYS A 32 7.81 -3.04 7.38
C LYS A 32 8.45 -3.66 6.13
N ILE A 33 8.20 -4.95 5.87
CA ILE A 33 8.71 -5.70 4.70
C ILE A 33 8.13 -5.17 3.38
N VAL A 34 6.86 -4.74 3.36
CA VAL A 34 6.23 -4.22 2.15
C VAL A 34 6.90 -2.91 1.75
N SER A 35 7.08 -1.99 2.70
CA SER A 35 7.79 -0.74 2.45
C SER A 35 9.25 -0.98 2.01
N GLN A 36 9.92 -1.97 2.61
CA GLN A 36 11.28 -2.38 2.22
C GLN A 36 11.36 -2.84 0.75
N LEU A 37 10.37 -3.62 0.29
CA LEU A 37 10.29 -4.08 -1.10
C LEU A 37 10.18 -2.91 -2.08
N PHE A 38 9.32 -1.92 -1.77
CA PHE A 38 9.19 -0.71 -2.60
C PHE A 38 10.47 0.11 -2.63
N ASP A 39 11.11 0.29 -1.48
CA ASP A 39 12.38 1.03 -1.41
C ASP A 39 13.48 0.31 -2.22
N LEU A 40 13.54 -1.02 -2.21
CA LEU A 40 14.46 -1.78 -3.06
C LEU A 40 14.18 -1.57 -4.56
N ALA A 41 12.92 -1.55 -4.97
CA ALA A 41 12.55 -1.26 -6.36
C ALA A 41 12.97 0.17 -6.76
N LEU A 42 12.74 1.16 -5.89
CA LEU A 42 13.18 2.54 -6.12
C LEU A 42 14.71 2.66 -6.15
N LEU A 43 15.41 1.98 -5.25
CA LEU A 43 16.87 1.96 -5.18
C LEU A 43 17.48 1.34 -6.44
N SER A 44 16.93 0.21 -6.90
CA SER A 44 17.36 -0.44 -8.15
C SER A 44 17.19 0.45 -9.38
N ASN A 45 16.28 1.42 -9.33
CA ASN A 45 16.06 2.40 -10.38
C ASN A 45 16.78 3.74 -10.13
N ASN A 46 17.69 3.83 -9.15
CA ASN A 46 18.36 5.06 -8.72
C ASN A 46 17.40 6.20 -8.31
N MET A 47 16.17 5.87 -7.90
CA MET A 47 15.12 6.82 -7.54
C MET A 47 15.04 7.09 -6.04
N LEU A 48 15.66 6.27 -5.20
CA LEU A 48 15.69 6.44 -3.75
C LEU A 48 16.90 7.27 -3.32
N LYS A 49 16.67 8.46 -2.73
CA LYS A 49 17.75 9.38 -2.31
C LYS A 49 17.33 10.25 -1.12
N GLY A 50 18.32 10.88 -0.49
CA GLY A 50 18.10 11.83 0.61
C GLY A 50 17.46 11.17 1.83
N GLU A 51 16.48 11.84 2.43
CA GLU A 51 15.82 11.36 3.65
C GLU A 51 15.17 9.98 3.47
N ALA A 52 14.53 9.72 2.32
CA ALA A 52 13.91 8.42 2.04
C ALA A 52 14.94 7.27 2.02
N LEU A 53 16.14 7.52 1.49
CA LEU A 53 17.24 6.54 1.52
C LEU A 53 17.70 6.27 2.97
N ASN A 54 17.83 7.32 3.79
CA ASN A 54 18.20 7.15 5.19
C ASN A 54 17.15 6.36 5.98
N GLN A 55 15.87 6.63 5.76
CA GLN A 55 14.77 5.88 6.37
C GLN A 55 14.77 4.41 5.95
N PHE A 56 15.02 4.11 4.67
CA PHE A 56 15.18 2.75 4.16
C PHE A 56 16.33 2.01 4.86
N VAL A 57 17.52 2.62 4.96
CA VAL A 57 18.69 2.01 5.63
C VAL A 57 18.38 1.73 7.10
N SER A 58 17.80 2.70 7.82
CA SER A 58 17.41 2.53 9.22
C SER A 58 16.44 1.35 9.40
N ARG A 59 15.40 1.27 8.55
CA ARG A 59 14.43 0.17 8.57
C ARG A 59 15.07 -1.18 8.22
N SER A 60 16.03 -1.19 7.30
CA SER A 60 16.79 -2.40 6.93
C SER A 60 17.57 -2.96 8.12
N LEU A 61 18.24 -2.08 8.88
CA LEU A 61 18.99 -2.47 10.08
C LEU A 61 18.07 -3.02 11.17
N ASP A 62 16.88 -2.44 11.34
CA ASP A 62 15.90 -2.95 12.31
C ASP A 62 15.31 -4.31 11.94
N LEU A 63 15.26 -4.65 10.65
CA LEU A 63 14.76 -5.96 10.17
C LEU A 63 15.81 -7.08 10.26
N LEU A 64 17.10 -6.74 10.39
CA LEU A 64 18.19 -7.71 10.53
C LEU A 64 18.47 -8.13 11.98
N LYS A 65 17.88 -7.42 12.96
CA LYS A 65 17.93 -7.76 14.39
C LYS A 65 16.94 -8.87 14.71
#